data_AF-A0A8X7TF09-F1
#
_entry.id   AF-A0A8X7TF09-F1
#
_cell.length_a   1.000
_cell.length_b   1.000
_cell.length_c   1.000
_cell.angle_alpha   90.00
_cell.angle_beta   90.00
_cell.angle_gamma   90.00
#
_symmetry.space_group_name_H-M   'P 1'
#
loop_
_entity.id
_entity.type
_entity.pdbx_description
1 polymer ?
#
loop_
_entity_poly.entity_id
_entity_poly.type
_entity_poly.pdbx_seq_one_letter_code
_entity_poly.pdbx_strand_id
1 'polypeptide(L)'
;MLPGVLVRLHRIYDCSVEVLENSNLTFQFKGPWFSGMDILATVDPANIHYILSSKFSNYIKGPEFQEIFEAYGDGIINSDSELWRSLRKSSQVIFSHQKYQNFSTSTTRSKLKDGLLPLLSHFADEEMVLDLQDVFQRLMFDITFIFITGSDPGSLSIEMPEVEFAKALDDVGEAIVYRHITPRFLWKLQKGFGTEKKMMKANAVLDRVCAKYISAKREEIRSQGITHNSDEESEEDLLTSHIKLDTSKYELLNPEDDKFLRDFTVALSESMRLYPPIPFERKSPIKPDVLPSGHKVKSNINIMIFLYAMGRMKDVWGEDAAEFKPEMDLRDRRVET
;
A
#
# COMPACT_ATOMS: atom_id res chain seq x y z
N MET A 1 1.93 5.91 -30.11
CA MET A 1 1.56 5.21 -28.86
C MET A 1 1.25 6.18 -27.72
N LEU A 2 2.15 7.11 -27.36
CA LEU A 2 1.90 8.11 -26.28
C LEU A 2 0.58 8.90 -26.41
N PRO A 3 0.20 9.47 -27.57
CA PRO A 3 -1.08 10.18 -27.70
C PRO A 3 -2.30 9.29 -27.44
N GLY A 4 -2.24 8.02 -27.84
CA GLY A 4 -3.34 7.06 -27.64
C GLY A 4 -3.46 6.52 -26.21
N VAL A 5 -2.38 6.57 -25.43
CA VAL A 5 -2.40 6.30 -23.98
C VAL A 5 -3.02 7.49 -23.26
N LEU A 6 -2.61 8.72 -23.60
CA LEU A 6 -3.14 9.95 -22.98
C LEU A 6 -4.66 10.11 -23.17
N VAL A 7 -5.18 9.84 -24.36
CA VAL A 7 -6.63 9.90 -24.64
C VAL A 7 -7.43 8.85 -23.86
N ARG A 8 -6.81 7.71 -23.51
CA ARG A 8 -7.45 6.58 -22.84
C ARG A 8 -7.08 6.44 -21.36
N LEU A 9 -6.43 7.44 -20.75
CA LEU A 9 -6.06 7.40 -19.32
C LEU A 9 -7.26 7.15 -18.40
N HIS A 10 -8.43 7.69 -18.73
CA HIS A 10 -9.67 7.45 -17.97
C HIS A 10 -10.17 5.99 -18.03
N ARG A 11 -9.67 5.19 -18.98
CA ARG A 11 -9.93 3.74 -19.15
C ARG A 11 -8.63 2.94 -19.10
N ILE A 12 -7.66 3.38 -18.30
CA ILE A 12 -6.32 2.78 -18.27
C ILE A 12 -6.36 1.27 -17.93
N TYR A 13 -7.29 0.85 -17.07
CA TYR A 13 -7.45 -0.55 -16.69
C TYR A 13 -7.98 -1.40 -17.85
N ASP A 14 -9.11 -1.03 -18.46
CA ASP A 14 -9.62 -1.74 -19.66
C ASP A 14 -8.60 -1.76 -20.78
N CYS A 15 -7.95 -0.61 -21.04
CA CYS A 15 -6.93 -0.49 -22.07
C CYS A 15 -5.73 -1.39 -21.78
N SER A 16 -5.39 -1.63 -20.50
CA SER A 16 -4.33 -2.55 -20.13
C SER A 16 -4.70 -4.01 -20.46
N VAL A 17 -5.96 -4.40 -20.26
CA VAL A 17 -6.48 -5.73 -20.66
C VAL A 17 -6.37 -5.89 -22.16
N GLU A 18 -6.98 -4.98 -22.94
CA GLU A 18 -6.99 -5.04 -24.40
C GLU A 18 -5.57 -5.10 -25.00
N VAL A 19 -4.64 -4.29 -24.49
CA VAL A 19 -3.25 -4.26 -24.99
C VAL A 19 -2.53 -5.57 -24.69
N LEU A 20 -2.70 -6.11 -23.48
CA LEU A 20 -1.99 -7.31 -23.05
C LEU A 20 -2.57 -8.59 -23.68
N GLU A 21 -3.88 -8.66 -23.91
CA GLU A 21 -4.52 -9.73 -24.69
C GLU A 21 -3.97 -9.77 -26.11
N ASN A 22 -3.85 -8.60 -26.76
CA ASN A 22 -3.30 -8.50 -28.12
C ASN A 22 -1.77 -8.66 -28.20
N SER A 23 -1.09 -8.84 -27.07
CA SER A 23 0.39 -8.91 -26.98
C SER A 23 0.89 -10.22 -26.39
N ASN A 24 0.12 -11.31 -26.49
CA ASN A 24 0.46 -12.60 -25.87
C ASN A 24 0.87 -12.44 -24.38
N LEU A 25 0.06 -11.72 -23.61
CA LEU A 25 0.21 -11.49 -22.17
C LEU A 25 1.42 -10.62 -21.75
N THR A 26 2.29 -10.20 -22.67
CA THR A 26 3.47 -9.38 -22.34
C THR A 26 3.74 -8.32 -23.42
N PHE A 27 3.70 -7.06 -23.02
CA PHE A 27 3.85 -5.92 -23.92
C PHE A 27 5.07 -5.07 -23.57
N GLN A 28 5.89 -4.74 -24.57
CA GLN A 28 7.03 -3.84 -24.39
C GLN A 28 6.74 -2.46 -24.97
N PHE A 29 6.77 -1.44 -24.11
CA PHE A 29 6.72 -0.04 -24.49
C PHE A 29 8.11 0.59 -24.39
N LYS A 30 8.55 1.24 -25.47
CA LYS A 30 9.76 2.07 -25.46
C LYS A 30 9.39 3.54 -25.49
N GLY A 31 9.81 4.25 -24.44
CA GLY A 31 9.59 5.68 -24.33
C GLY A 31 10.57 6.48 -25.20
N PRO A 32 10.43 7.81 -25.27
CA PRO A 32 11.49 8.67 -25.77
C PRO A 32 12.80 8.40 -25.03
N TRP A 33 13.92 8.34 -25.76
CA TRP A 33 15.25 7.96 -25.23
C TRP A 33 15.73 8.75 -23.99
N PHE A 34 15.25 9.99 -23.79
CA PHE A 34 15.60 10.85 -22.65
C PHE A 34 14.60 10.75 -21.47
N SER A 35 13.50 10.03 -21.62
CA SER A 35 12.38 10.04 -20.67
C SER A 35 12.48 8.98 -19.56
N GLY A 36 13.29 7.93 -19.76
CA GLY A 36 13.36 6.79 -18.84
C GLY A 36 12.09 5.92 -18.82
N MET A 37 11.15 6.14 -19.73
CA MET A 37 9.82 5.49 -19.74
C MET A 37 9.80 4.14 -20.48
N ASP A 38 10.89 3.39 -20.46
CA ASP A 38 10.89 2.02 -21.00
C ASP A 38 10.18 1.10 -20.01
N ILE A 39 9.05 0.54 -20.46
CA ILE A 39 8.15 -0.28 -19.64
C ILE A 39 7.97 -1.65 -20.30
N LEU A 40 8.11 -2.71 -19.51
CA LEU A 40 7.63 -4.05 -19.86
C LEU A 40 6.39 -4.33 -19.00
N ALA A 41 5.22 -4.40 -19.62
CA ALA A 41 3.98 -4.79 -18.96
C ALA A 41 3.75 -6.30 -19.13
N THR A 42 3.36 -7.01 -18.07
CA THR A 42 3.06 -8.44 -18.15
C THR A 42 1.90 -8.87 -17.27
N VAL A 43 1.11 -9.81 -17.77
CA VAL A 43 0.06 -10.58 -17.06
C VAL A 43 0.29 -12.09 -17.20
N ASP A 44 1.42 -12.49 -17.78
CA ASP A 44 1.81 -13.89 -17.97
C ASP A 44 2.13 -14.53 -16.60
N PRO A 45 1.36 -15.55 -16.17
CA PRO A 45 1.58 -16.22 -14.88
C PRO A 45 3.00 -16.79 -14.72
N ALA A 46 3.64 -17.25 -15.79
CA ALA A 46 4.99 -17.79 -15.73
C ALA A 46 6.02 -16.68 -15.46
N ASN A 47 5.89 -15.54 -16.12
CA ASN A 47 6.74 -14.37 -15.84
C ASN A 47 6.53 -13.88 -14.41
N ILE A 48 5.28 -13.79 -13.96
CA ILE A 48 4.94 -13.30 -12.62
C ILE A 48 5.50 -14.22 -11.54
N HIS A 49 5.30 -15.53 -11.65
CA HIS A 49 5.87 -16.51 -10.72
C HIS A 49 7.41 -16.44 -10.73
N TYR A 50 8.01 -16.28 -11.89
CA TYR A 50 9.47 -16.14 -12.01
C TYR A 50 9.98 -14.89 -11.27
N ILE A 51 9.35 -13.73 -11.51
CA ILE A 51 9.74 -12.43 -10.94
C ILE A 51 9.47 -12.37 -9.43
N LEU A 52 8.27 -12.77 -8.99
CA LEU A 52 7.82 -12.61 -7.61
C LEU A 52 8.18 -13.79 -6.70
N SER A 53 8.65 -14.91 -7.25
CA SER A 53 9.00 -16.09 -6.46
C SER A 53 10.38 -16.64 -6.84
N SER A 54 10.53 -17.27 -8.02
CA SER A 54 11.73 -18.07 -8.32
C SER A 54 13.03 -17.25 -8.39
N LYS A 55 12.97 -16.00 -8.87
CA LYS A 55 14.11 -15.11 -9.05
C LYS A 55 13.96 -13.79 -8.28
N PHE A 56 13.16 -13.79 -7.22
CA PHE A 56 12.80 -12.60 -6.44
C PHE A 56 13.98 -11.67 -6.09
N SER A 57 15.14 -12.22 -5.72
CA SER A 57 16.31 -11.42 -5.32
C SER A 57 16.90 -10.56 -6.45
N ASN A 58 16.63 -10.86 -7.72
CA ASN A 58 17.03 -10.01 -8.84
C ASN A 58 16.00 -8.91 -9.11
N TYR A 59 14.77 -8.99 -8.60
CA TYR A 59 13.67 -8.08 -8.94
C TYR A 59 13.22 -7.27 -7.70
N ILE A 60 13.78 -6.07 -7.60
CA ILE A 60 13.50 -5.11 -6.53
C ILE A 60 12.50 -4.05 -7.00
N LYS A 61 12.11 -3.10 -6.16
CA LYS A 61 11.35 -1.92 -6.61
C LYS A 61 12.28 -0.92 -7.30
N GLY A 62 13.44 -0.66 -6.67
CA GLY A 62 14.53 0.13 -7.24
C GLY A 62 14.46 1.64 -6.93
N PRO A 63 15.53 2.38 -7.26
CA PRO A 63 15.72 3.76 -6.79
C PRO A 63 14.71 4.77 -7.37
N GLU A 64 14.21 4.55 -8.59
CA GLU A 64 13.17 5.41 -9.14
C GLU A 64 11.82 5.17 -8.43
N PHE A 65 11.51 3.95 -8.00
CA PHE A 65 10.34 3.70 -7.16
C PHE A 65 10.48 4.42 -5.83
N GLN A 66 11.66 4.30 -5.21
CA GLN A 66 11.97 4.93 -3.93
C GLN A 66 11.79 6.43 -3.93
N GLU A 67 12.15 7.07 -5.04
CA GLU A 67 11.99 8.51 -5.22
C GLU A 67 10.52 8.91 -5.43
N ILE A 68 9.75 8.13 -6.19
CA ILE A 68 8.32 8.40 -6.40
C ILE A 68 7.58 8.32 -5.05
N PHE A 69 7.88 7.29 -4.26
CA PHE A 69 7.25 6.96 -2.98
C PHE A 69 7.99 7.56 -1.77
N GLU A 70 8.78 8.63 -1.96
CA GLU A 70 9.64 9.21 -0.91
C GLU A 70 8.89 9.58 0.38
N ALA A 71 7.59 9.90 0.30
CA ALA A 71 6.74 10.20 1.44
C ALA A 71 6.59 9.04 2.44
N TYR A 72 6.82 7.80 2.03
CA TYR A 72 6.78 6.62 2.89
C TYR A 72 8.16 6.26 3.48
N GLY A 73 9.19 7.05 3.18
CA GLY A 73 10.55 6.88 3.69
C GLY A 73 11.07 5.46 3.51
N ASP A 74 11.52 4.83 4.60
CA ASP A 74 12.05 3.47 4.59
C ASP A 74 11.02 2.41 5.01
N GLY A 75 9.72 2.76 4.99
CA GLY A 75 8.63 1.86 5.36
C GLY A 75 8.45 0.66 4.43
N ILE A 76 7.56 -0.27 4.79
CA ILE A 76 7.39 -1.55 4.07
C ILE A 76 7.04 -1.40 2.59
N ILE A 77 6.31 -0.33 2.23
CA ILE A 77 5.96 -0.02 0.84
C ILE A 77 7.23 0.32 0.04
N ASN A 78 8.16 1.07 0.61
CA ASN A 78 9.26 1.69 -0.13
C ASN A 78 10.62 0.97 0.00
N SER A 79 10.77 0.13 1.02
CA SER A 79 11.97 -0.65 1.28
C SER A 79 12.15 -1.82 0.30
N ASP A 80 13.40 -2.22 0.11
CA ASP A 80 13.82 -3.37 -0.71
C ASP A 80 14.68 -4.35 0.11
N SER A 81 14.86 -5.56 -0.42
CA SER A 81 15.86 -6.54 0.04
C SER A 81 15.79 -6.87 1.54
N GLU A 82 16.91 -6.80 2.26
CA GLU A 82 17.01 -7.23 3.66
C GLU A 82 16.21 -6.34 4.61
N LEU A 83 16.15 -5.02 4.37
CA LEU A 83 15.33 -4.12 5.20
C LEU A 83 13.84 -4.47 5.08
N TRP A 84 13.34 -4.65 3.85
CA TRP A 84 11.97 -5.09 3.61
C TRP A 84 11.69 -6.45 4.26
N ARG A 85 12.64 -7.39 4.16
CA ARG A 85 12.52 -8.70 4.78
C ARG A 85 12.43 -8.61 6.30
N SER A 86 13.24 -7.77 6.94
CA SER A 86 13.19 -7.53 8.38
C SER A 86 11.85 -6.93 8.82
N LEU A 87 11.41 -5.85 8.15
CA LEU A 87 10.10 -5.23 8.40
C LEU A 87 8.94 -6.23 8.24
N ARG A 88 8.98 -7.05 7.19
CA ARG A 88 7.95 -8.07 6.95
C ARG A 88 7.95 -9.13 8.04
N LYS A 89 9.12 -9.66 8.40
CA LYS A 89 9.23 -10.72 9.41
C LYS A 89 8.82 -10.23 10.79
N SER A 90 9.22 -9.02 11.19
CA SER A 90 8.81 -8.45 12.48
C SER A 90 7.28 -8.25 12.52
N SER A 91 6.71 -7.64 11.46
CA SER A 91 5.26 -7.42 11.36
C SER A 91 4.47 -8.74 11.39
N GLN A 92 4.93 -9.78 10.69
CA GLN A 92 4.30 -11.10 10.72
C GLN A 92 4.25 -11.71 12.13
N VAL A 93 5.33 -11.57 12.90
CA VAL A 93 5.39 -12.05 14.28
C VAL A 93 4.42 -11.27 15.16
N ILE A 94 4.39 -9.94 15.03
CA ILE A 94 3.49 -9.07 15.79
C ILE A 94 2.03 -9.40 15.48
N PHE A 95 1.65 -9.52 14.20
CA PHE A 95 0.28 -9.86 13.80
C PHE A 95 -0.16 -11.28 14.25
N SER A 96 0.79 -12.18 14.46
CA SER A 96 0.53 -13.53 14.97
C SER A 96 0.43 -13.59 16.49
N HIS A 97 0.75 -12.50 17.19
CA HIS A 97 0.76 -12.46 18.65
C HIS A 97 -0.67 -12.32 19.21
N GLN A 98 -1.00 -13.11 20.24
CA GLN A 98 -2.36 -13.16 20.80
C GLN A 98 -2.85 -11.79 21.32
N LYS A 99 -1.96 -11.01 21.94
CA LYS A 99 -2.30 -9.66 22.43
C LYS A 99 -2.80 -8.74 21.30
N TYR A 100 -2.13 -8.79 20.15
CA TYR A 100 -2.54 -8.00 18.97
C TYR A 100 -3.84 -8.52 18.35
N GLN A 101 -4.01 -9.84 18.25
CA GLN A 101 -5.25 -10.43 17.70
C GLN A 101 -6.49 -10.10 18.56
N ASN A 102 -6.33 -10.14 19.89
CA ASN A 102 -7.38 -9.74 20.83
C ASN A 102 -7.70 -8.26 20.68
N PHE A 103 -6.67 -7.39 20.71
CA PHE A 103 -6.81 -5.96 20.49
C PHE A 103 -7.52 -5.63 19.18
N SER A 104 -7.11 -6.25 18.08
CA SER A 104 -7.68 -6.03 16.75
C SER A 104 -9.16 -6.43 16.70
N THR A 105 -9.52 -7.58 17.27
CA THR A 105 -10.91 -8.07 17.31
C THR A 105 -11.79 -7.17 18.19
N SER A 106 -11.29 -6.81 19.37
CA SER A 106 -11.94 -5.92 20.34
C SER A 106 -12.21 -4.56 19.71
N THR A 107 -11.17 -3.91 19.19
CA THR A 107 -11.24 -2.61 18.51
C THR A 107 -12.21 -2.63 17.33
N THR A 108 -12.14 -3.65 16.46
CA THR A 108 -13.06 -3.76 15.32
C THR A 108 -14.51 -3.83 15.78
N ARG A 109 -14.79 -4.68 16.78
CA ARG A 109 -16.14 -4.82 17.34
C ARG A 109 -16.64 -3.50 17.94
N SER A 110 -15.82 -2.82 18.73
CA SER A 110 -16.17 -1.54 19.34
C SER A 110 -16.42 -0.47 18.27
N LYS A 111 -15.55 -0.35 17.26
CA LYS A 111 -15.72 0.66 16.21
C LYS A 111 -16.98 0.42 15.35
N LEU A 112 -17.32 -0.84 15.10
CA LEU A 112 -18.57 -1.18 14.42
C LEU A 112 -19.78 -0.84 15.29
N LYS A 113 -19.77 -1.23 16.56
CA LYS A 113 -20.89 -1.06 17.49
C LYS A 113 -21.15 0.41 17.85
N ASP A 114 -20.08 1.15 18.13
CA ASP A 114 -20.15 2.47 18.73
C ASP A 114 -19.91 3.60 17.69
N GLY A 115 -19.41 3.27 16.49
CA GLY A 115 -19.18 4.21 15.38
C GLY A 115 -20.09 3.95 14.17
N LEU A 116 -19.92 2.81 13.50
CA LEU A 116 -20.63 2.52 12.25
C LEU A 116 -22.14 2.38 12.43
N LEU A 117 -22.59 1.56 13.39
CA LEU A 117 -24.03 1.30 13.57
C LEU A 117 -24.80 2.57 13.96
N PRO A 118 -24.34 3.42 14.91
CA PRO A 118 -25.01 4.67 15.23
C PRO A 118 -25.08 5.63 14.04
N LEU A 119 -24.00 5.73 13.26
CA LEU A 119 -23.98 6.53 12.03
C LEU A 119 -25.04 6.07 11.04
N LEU A 120 -25.06 4.78 10.71
CA LEU A 120 -26.03 4.22 9.77
C LEU A 120 -27.48 4.38 10.27
N SER A 121 -27.73 4.16 11.56
CA SER A 121 -29.06 4.36 12.17
C SER A 121 -29.51 5.82 12.08
N HIS A 122 -28.64 6.77 12.39
CA HIS A 122 -28.95 8.20 12.31
C HIS A 122 -29.36 8.62 10.90
N PHE A 123 -28.56 8.25 9.88
CA PHE A 123 -28.87 8.58 8.49
C PHE A 123 -30.12 7.84 7.96
N ALA A 124 -30.39 6.63 8.46
CA ALA A 124 -31.61 5.90 8.14
C ALA A 124 -32.86 6.57 8.75
N ASP A 125 -32.78 7.00 10.02
CA ASP A 125 -33.87 7.67 10.73
C ASP A 125 -34.19 9.06 10.12
N GLU A 126 -33.17 9.75 9.59
CA GLU A 126 -33.34 11.03 8.89
C GLU A 126 -33.66 10.88 7.39
N GLU A 127 -33.81 9.65 6.89
CA GLU A 127 -34.06 9.33 5.48
C GLU A 127 -33.03 9.99 4.51
N MET A 128 -31.78 10.11 4.95
CA MET A 128 -30.71 10.76 4.20
C MET A 128 -29.94 9.77 3.31
N VAL A 129 -29.52 10.23 2.14
CA VAL A 129 -28.62 9.47 1.27
C VAL A 129 -27.20 9.56 1.81
N LEU A 130 -26.56 8.40 1.97
CA LEU A 130 -25.20 8.27 2.49
C LEU A 130 -24.28 7.62 1.45
N ASP A 131 -23.12 8.21 1.24
CA ASP A 131 -22.08 7.62 0.39
C ASP A 131 -21.33 6.52 1.17
N LEU A 132 -21.66 5.26 0.87
CA LEU A 132 -21.03 4.11 1.52
C LEU A 132 -19.53 4.00 1.21
N GLN A 133 -19.04 4.59 0.11
CA GLN A 133 -17.62 4.61 -0.17
C GLN A 133 -16.88 5.47 0.85
N ASP A 134 -17.34 6.70 1.10
CA ASP A 134 -16.75 7.59 2.11
C ASP A 134 -16.84 6.97 3.52
N VAL A 135 -17.99 6.39 3.86
CA VAL A 135 -18.21 5.70 5.15
C VAL A 135 -17.22 4.56 5.36
N PHE A 136 -17.07 3.66 4.38
CA PHE A 136 -16.15 2.53 4.53
C PHE A 136 -14.69 2.96 4.47
N GLN A 137 -14.34 4.01 3.72
CA GLN A 137 -12.99 4.58 3.75
C GLN A 137 -12.64 5.13 5.14
N ARG A 138 -13.57 5.87 5.78
CA ARG A 138 -13.41 6.38 7.14
C ARG A 138 -13.36 5.27 8.19
N LEU A 139 -14.21 4.26 8.06
CA LEU A 139 -14.17 3.08 8.93
C LEU A 139 -12.81 2.38 8.85
N MET A 140 -12.31 2.12 7.64
CA MET A 140 -11.02 1.47 7.43
C MET A 140 -9.86 2.34 7.93
N PHE A 141 -9.93 3.65 7.70
CA PHE A 141 -8.95 4.60 8.22
C PHE A 141 -8.89 4.58 9.75
N ASP A 142 -10.04 4.74 10.43
CA ASP A 142 -10.10 4.76 11.89
C ASP A 142 -9.59 3.44 12.49
N ILE A 143 -10.09 2.29 11.99
CA ILE A 143 -9.65 0.96 12.47
C ILE A 143 -8.13 0.80 12.29
N THR A 144 -7.60 1.14 11.10
CA THR A 144 -6.17 1.04 10.81
C THR A 144 -5.36 1.93 11.75
N PHE A 145 -5.81 3.17 11.95
CA PHE A 145 -5.09 4.13 12.78
C PHE A 145 -5.09 3.71 14.25
N ILE A 146 -6.19 3.12 14.75
CA ILE A 146 -6.25 2.52 16.09
C ILE A 146 -5.32 1.32 16.18
N PHE A 147 -5.31 0.43 15.18
CA PHE A 147 -4.40 -0.73 15.19
C PHE A 147 -2.94 -0.31 15.27
N ILE A 148 -2.58 0.79 14.60
CA ILE A 148 -1.21 1.30 14.58
C ILE A 148 -0.88 2.03 15.88
N THR A 149 -1.71 2.97 16.31
CA THR A 149 -1.36 3.96 17.35
C THR A 149 -2.02 3.71 18.70
N GLY A 150 -3.01 2.83 18.76
CA GLY A 150 -3.89 2.63 19.91
C GLY A 150 -4.93 3.74 20.11
N SER A 151 -5.03 4.71 19.19
CA SER A 151 -5.88 5.90 19.33
C SER A 151 -6.89 6.03 18.20
N ASP A 152 -8.14 6.37 18.53
CA ASP A 152 -9.20 6.63 17.54
C ASP A 152 -9.09 8.07 17.00
N PRO A 153 -8.85 8.27 15.69
CA PRO A 153 -8.84 9.61 15.10
C PRO A 153 -10.26 10.19 14.92
N GLY A 154 -11.31 9.36 15.02
CA GLY A 154 -12.70 9.80 15.04
C GLY A 154 -13.22 10.34 13.70
N SER A 155 -12.69 9.87 12.56
CA SER A 155 -13.20 10.31 11.25
C SER A 155 -14.60 9.75 10.93
N LEU A 156 -14.94 8.61 11.53
CA LEU A 156 -16.26 7.99 11.46
C LEU A 156 -17.08 8.36 12.70
N SER A 157 -17.82 9.46 12.60
CA SER A 157 -18.81 9.93 13.58
C SER A 157 -19.98 10.58 12.83
N ILE A 158 -21.06 10.94 13.54
CA ILE A 158 -22.24 11.60 12.94
C ILE A 158 -21.84 12.86 12.16
N GLU A 159 -20.88 13.64 12.69
CA GLU A 159 -20.40 14.86 12.06
C GLU A 159 -19.48 14.63 10.85
N MET A 160 -18.98 13.40 10.67
CA MET A 160 -18.06 13.01 9.58
C MET A 160 -16.88 13.99 9.38
N PRO A 161 -16.13 14.34 10.44
CA PRO A 161 -15.10 15.37 10.36
C PRO A 161 -13.94 14.96 9.45
N GLU A 162 -13.33 15.93 8.78
CA GLU A 162 -12.10 15.67 8.02
C GLU A 162 -10.91 15.54 8.99
N VAL A 163 -10.19 14.41 8.93
CA VAL A 163 -8.97 14.20 9.71
C VAL A 163 -7.76 14.61 8.89
N GLU A 164 -6.93 15.50 9.46
CA GLU A 164 -5.76 16.07 8.78
C GLU A 164 -4.75 15.01 8.29
N PHE A 165 -4.61 13.90 9.02
CA PHE A 165 -3.73 12.80 8.64
C PHE A 165 -4.26 12.03 7.42
N ALA A 166 -5.57 11.73 7.40
CA ALA A 166 -6.22 11.09 6.26
C ALA A 166 -6.10 11.95 4.98
N LYS A 167 -6.41 13.25 5.11
CA LYS A 167 -6.23 14.22 4.02
C LYS A 167 -4.79 14.28 3.51
N ALA A 168 -3.82 14.26 4.42
CA ALA A 168 -2.40 14.27 4.04
C ALA A 168 -2.01 12.98 3.29
N LEU A 169 -2.53 11.81 3.67
CA LEU A 169 -2.32 10.57 2.91
C LEU A 169 -2.92 10.64 1.50
N ASP A 170 -4.13 11.19 1.35
CA ASP A 170 -4.76 11.36 0.04
C ASP A 170 -3.96 12.33 -0.86
N ASP A 171 -3.50 13.44 -0.30
CA ASP A 171 -2.64 14.41 -0.99
C ASP A 171 -1.30 13.79 -1.44
N VAL A 172 -0.72 12.91 -0.61
CA VAL A 172 0.46 12.11 -0.95
C VAL A 172 0.15 11.13 -2.09
N GLY A 173 -0.95 10.40 -2.00
CA GLY A 173 -1.39 9.44 -3.01
C GLY A 173 -1.60 10.10 -4.37
N GLU A 174 -2.27 11.25 -4.41
CA GLU A 174 -2.47 12.03 -5.65
C GLU A 174 -1.13 12.45 -6.28
N ALA A 175 -0.19 12.93 -5.47
CA ALA A 175 1.13 13.30 -5.94
C ALA A 175 1.92 12.11 -6.48
N ILE A 176 1.81 10.95 -5.83
CA ILE A 176 2.43 9.70 -6.29
C ILE A 176 1.86 9.29 -7.64
N VAL A 177 0.53 9.31 -7.82
CA VAL A 177 -0.11 9.02 -9.12
C VAL A 177 0.39 9.99 -10.20
N TYR A 178 0.46 11.28 -9.89
CA TYR A 178 0.98 12.30 -10.80
C TYR A 178 2.44 12.03 -11.22
N ARG A 179 3.31 11.63 -10.28
CA ARG A 179 4.72 11.30 -10.55
C ARG A 179 4.88 10.06 -11.44
N HIS A 180 3.94 9.11 -11.43
CA HIS A 180 3.98 7.91 -12.30
C HIS A 180 3.71 8.22 -13.78
N ILE A 181 2.87 9.23 -14.05
CA ILE A 181 2.48 9.59 -15.43
C ILE A 181 3.27 10.78 -15.98
N THR A 182 4.04 11.47 -15.13
CA THR A 182 4.83 12.65 -15.49
C THR A 182 6.30 12.29 -15.63
N PRO A 183 6.99 12.66 -16.73
CA PRO A 183 8.42 12.46 -16.88
C PRO A 183 9.21 13.02 -15.69
N ARG A 184 10.22 12.25 -15.24
CA ARG A 184 11.02 12.52 -14.03
C ARG A 184 11.52 13.95 -13.90
N PHE A 185 11.99 14.54 -15.01
CA PHE A 185 12.54 15.89 -14.99
C PHE A 185 11.47 16.98 -14.79
N LEU A 186 10.24 16.76 -15.26
CA LEU A 186 9.17 17.77 -15.20
C LEU A 186 8.66 17.96 -13.78
N TRP A 187 8.31 16.88 -13.09
CA TRP A 187 7.83 17.00 -11.71
C TRP A 187 8.94 17.48 -10.77
N LYS A 188 10.21 17.13 -11.02
CA LYS A 188 11.35 17.69 -10.27
C LYS A 188 11.48 19.20 -10.40
N LEU A 189 11.15 19.78 -11.55
CA LEU A 189 11.15 21.23 -11.76
C LEU A 189 9.98 21.93 -11.07
N GLN A 190 8.92 21.18 -10.73
CA GLN A 190 7.76 21.72 -10.02
C GLN A 190 7.95 21.78 -8.50
N LYS A 191 9.13 21.44 -7.96
CA LYS A 191 9.43 21.59 -6.53
C LYS A 191 9.05 23.00 -6.04
N GLY A 192 8.18 23.06 -5.03
CA GLY A 192 7.68 24.32 -4.47
C GLY A 192 6.44 24.91 -5.15
N PHE A 193 5.94 24.32 -6.24
CA PHE A 193 4.71 24.72 -6.94
C PHE A 193 3.79 23.51 -7.20
N GLY A 194 2.52 23.78 -7.50
CA GLY A 194 1.54 22.75 -7.91
C GLY A 194 1.46 21.54 -6.95
N THR A 195 1.35 20.35 -7.54
CA THR A 195 1.23 19.06 -6.85
C THR A 195 2.42 18.77 -5.93
N GLU A 196 3.64 19.15 -6.31
CA GLU A 196 4.84 18.94 -5.47
C GLU A 196 4.83 19.80 -4.20
N LYS A 197 4.32 21.05 -4.28
CA LYS A 197 4.11 21.88 -3.08
C LYS A 197 3.07 21.25 -2.15
N LYS A 198 2.01 20.68 -2.72
CA LYS A 198 0.94 20.00 -1.99
C LYS A 198 1.49 18.78 -1.24
N MET A 199 2.25 17.93 -1.93
CA MET A 199 3.00 16.81 -1.36
C MET A 199 3.93 17.22 -0.20
N MET A 200 4.70 18.30 -0.36
CA MET A 200 5.59 18.80 0.71
C MET A 200 4.82 19.20 1.97
N LYS A 201 3.66 19.88 1.80
CA LYS A 201 2.81 20.25 2.94
C LYS A 201 2.19 19.02 3.60
N ALA A 202 1.71 18.07 2.80
CA ALA A 202 1.15 16.82 3.30
C ALA A 202 2.18 16.03 4.10
N ASN A 203 3.41 15.89 3.61
CA ASN A 203 4.51 15.25 4.35
C ASN A 203 4.78 15.95 5.69
N ALA A 204 4.79 17.29 5.74
CA ALA A 204 4.97 18.01 6.99
C ALA A 204 3.84 17.75 8.00
N VAL A 205 2.60 17.55 7.53
CA VAL A 205 1.46 17.14 8.38
C VAL A 205 1.67 15.73 8.90
N LEU A 206 2.03 14.78 8.03
CA LEU A 206 2.32 13.39 8.42
C LEU A 206 3.42 13.34 9.50
N ASP A 207 4.53 14.05 9.28
CA ASP A 207 5.65 14.12 10.23
C ASP A 207 5.20 14.65 11.59
N ARG A 208 4.46 15.76 11.60
CA ARG A 208 3.96 16.39 12.83
C ARG A 208 3.00 15.47 13.59
N VAL A 209 2.06 14.85 12.89
CA VAL A 209 1.06 13.96 13.51
C VAL A 209 1.72 12.70 14.03
N CYS A 210 2.58 12.03 13.24
CA CYS A 210 3.32 10.87 13.70
C CYS A 210 4.18 11.20 14.93
N ALA A 211 4.91 12.31 14.93
CA ALA A 211 5.70 12.73 16.08
C ALA A 211 4.87 12.88 17.36
N LYS A 212 3.65 13.44 17.25
CA LYS A 212 2.72 13.55 18.39
C LYS A 212 2.36 12.18 18.97
N TYR A 213 1.97 11.22 18.12
CA TYR A 213 1.56 9.87 18.57
C TYR A 213 2.75 9.05 19.08
N ILE A 214 3.90 9.13 18.42
CA ILE A 214 5.14 8.47 18.84
C ILE A 214 5.57 8.98 20.21
N SER A 215 5.62 10.31 20.40
CA SER A 215 5.99 10.91 21.68
C SER A 215 5.01 10.53 22.79
N ALA A 216 3.70 10.62 22.55
CA ALA A 216 2.69 10.21 23.52
C ALA A 216 2.84 8.71 23.89
N LYS A 217 3.09 7.85 22.90
CA LYS A 217 3.23 6.41 23.13
C LYS A 217 4.51 6.06 23.91
N ARG A 218 5.62 6.73 23.63
CA ARG A 218 6.86 6.56 24.40
C ARG A 218 6.66 6.95 25.88
N GLU A 219 5.98 8.05 26.15
CA GLU A 219 5.68 8.47 27.52
C GLU A 219 4.73 7.49 28.23
N GLU A 220 3.71 6.97 27.52
CA GLU A 220 2.83 5.92 28.04
C GLU A 220 3.62 4.69 28.48
N ILE A 221 4.48 4.14 27.61
CA ILE A 221 5.31 2.96 27.90
C ILE A 221 6.27 3.23 29.06
N ARG A 222 6.89 4.41 29.10
CA ARG A 222 7.80 4.81 30.18
C ARG A 222 7.08 4.90 31.52
N SER A 223 5.86 5.43 31.55
CA SER A 223 5.06 5.55 32.77
C SER A 223 4.59 4.18 33.29
N GLN A 224 4.21 3.26 32.40
CA GLN A 224 3.83 1.89 32.74
C GLN A 224 5.01 1.09 33.30
N GLY A 225 6.22 1.30 32.78
CA GLY A 225 7.44 0.65 33.29
C GLY A 225 7.85 1.06 34.72
N ILE A 226 7.31 2.16 35.25
CA ILE A 226 7.55 2.62 36.64
C ILE A 226 6.56 1.96 37.63
N THR A 227 5.45 1.42 37.14
CA THR A 227 4.38 0.82 37.95
C THR A 227 4.11 -0.64 37.56
N HIS A 228 4.90 -1.57 38.12
CA HIS A 228 4.71 -3.03 38.11
C HIS A 228 4.84 -3.81 36.77
N ASN A 229 5.48 -4.99 36.87
CA ASN A 229 5.35 -6.14 35.96
C ASN A 229 3.87 -6.48 35.75
N SER A 230 3.26 -5.98 34.68
CA SER A 230 1.97 -6.42 34.18
C SER A 230 2.18 -7.20 32.89
N ASP A 231 2.74 -8.40 33.03
CA ASP A 231 2.67 -9.41 31.96
C ASP A 231 1.25 -9.95 31.78
N GLU A 232 0.30 -9.53 32.62
CA GLU A 232 -1.10 -9.94 32.56
C GLU A 232 -1.94 -8.90 31.78
N GLU A 233 -2.41 -9.33 30.60
CA GLU A 233 -3.65 -8.88 29.94
C GLU A 233 -3.75 -7.49 29.27
N SER A 234 -2.67 -6.72 29.06
CA SER A 234 -2.80 -5.54 28.19
C SER A 234 -2.85 -5.91 26.70
N GLU A 235 -3.94 -5.51 26.03
CA GLU A 235 -4.03 -5.39 24.57
C GLU A 235 -2.88 -4.51 24.05
N GLU A 236 -2.29 -4.85 22.90
CA GLU A 236 -1.08 -4.17 22.39
C GLU A 236 -1.24 -3.72 20.94
N ASP A 237 -1.10 -2.40 20.72
CA ASP A 237 -1.06 -1.78 19.39
C ASP A 237 0.32 -1.93 18.71
N LEU A 238 0.39 -1.70 17.39
CA LEU A 238 1.61 -1.96 16.63
C LEU A 238 2.75 -1.02 16.97
N LEU A 239 2.46 0.24 17.31
CA LEU A 239 3.48 1.21 17.68
C LEU A 239 4.13 0.78 19.00
N THR A 240 3.34 0.29 19.96
CA THR A 240 3.85 -0.32 21.19
C THR A 240 4.74 -1.53 20.90
N SER A 241 4.26 -2.48 20.09
CA SER A 241 5.05 -3.68 19.76
C SER A 241 6.35 -3.34 19.01
N HIS A 242 6.35 -2.30 18.17
CA HIS A 242 7.57 -1.85 17.47
C HIS A 242 8.53 -1.10 18.40
N ILE A 243 8.04 -0.26 19.31
CA ILE A 243 8.89 0.41 20.30
C ILE A 243 9.58 -0.63 21.21
N LYS A 244 8.88 -1.71 21.59
CA LYS A 244 9.42 -2.82 22.40
C LYS A 244 10.19 -3.87 21.60
N LEU A 245 10.39 -3.66 20.30
CA LEU A 245 10.95 -4.68 19.43
C LEU A 245 12.39 -5.04 19.83
N ASP A 246 12.66 -6.34 19.94
CA ASP A 246 14.00 -6.87 20.19
C ASP A 246 14.89 -6.68 18.95
N THR A 247 15.70 -5.62 18.97
CA THR A 247 16.61 -5.25 17.88
C THR A 247 17.74 -6.25 17.66
N SER A 248 18.02 -7.15 18.61
CA SER A 248 19.02 -8.22 18.43
C SER A 248 18.58 -9.24 17.36
N LYS A 249 17.28 -9.39 17.14
CA LYS A 249 16.71 -10.28 16.11
C LYS A 249 16.53 -9.61 14.76
N TYR A 250 16.50 -8.28 14.74
CA TYR A 250 16.20 -7.46 13.57
C TYR A 250 17.13 -6.25 13.50
N GLU A 251 18.43 -6.49 13.31
CA GLU A 251 19.50 -5.47 13.40
C GLU A 251 19.31 -4.24 12.48
N LEU A 252 18.53 -4.39 11.40
CA LEU A 252 18.22 -3.29 10.47
C LEU A 252 17.07 -2.38 10.93
N LEU A 253 16.37 -2.75 12.01
CA LEU A 253 15.24 -1.99 12.54
C LEU A 253 15.71 -1.16 13.73
N ASN A 254 15.39 0.12 13.73
CA ASN A 254 15.82 1.05 14.77
C ASN A 254 14.60 1.73 15.43
N PRO A 255 13.94 1.07 16.39
CA PRO A 255 12.79 1.63 17.07
C PRO A 255 13.11 2.83 17.97
N GLU A 256 14.39 3.12 18.25
CA GLU A 256 14.80 4.36 18.94
C GLU A 256 14.79 5.59 18.03
N ASP A 257 14.80 5.40 16.71
CA ASP A 257 14.68 6.49 15.74
C ASP A 257 13.21 6.76 15.43
N ASP A 258 12.74 7.95 15.78
CA ASP A 258 11.36 8.37 15.49
C ASP A 258 11.08 8.44 13.98
N LYS A 259 12.10 8.65 13.13
CA LYS A 259 11.93 8.56 11.67
C LYS A 259 11.52 7.15 11.27
N PHE A 260 12.12 6.12 11.85
CA PHE A 260 11.75 4.72 11.58
C PHE A 260 10.29 4.45 11.95
N LEU A 261 9.86 4.86 13.15
CA LEU A 261 8.48 4.68 13.61
C LEU A 261 7.47 5.50 12.77
N ARG A 262 7.87 6.69 12.33
CA ARG A 262 7.09 7.52 11.41
C ARG A 262 6.93 6.83 10.06
N ASP A 263 8.01 6.35 9.46
CA ASP A 263 7.98 5.69 8.15
C ASP A 263 7.15 4.40 8.20
N PHE A 264 7.27 3.65 9.30
CA PHE A 264 6.41 2.50 9.57
C PHE A 264 4.93 2.89 9.65
N THR A 265 4.59 3.91 10.45
CA THR A 265 3.22 4.36 10.67
C THR A 265 2.55 4.81 9.37
N VAL A 266 3.23 5.66 8.59
CA VAL A 266 2.68 6.18 7.32
C VAL A 266 2.53 5.07 6.30
N ALA A 267 3.56 4.22 6.11
CA ALA A 267 3.51 3.14 5.14
C ALA A 267 2.44 2.10 5.48
N LEU A 268 2.25 1.77 6.76
CA LEU A 268 1.24 0.81 7.17
C LEU A 268 -0.17 1.38 7.10
N SER A 269 -0.34 2.66 7.48
CA SER A 269 -1.62 3.37 7.33
C SER A 269 -2.10 3.31 5.88
N GLU A 270 -1.20 3.56 4.93
CA GLU A 270 -1.52 3.47 3.52
C GLU A 270 -1.77 2.03 3.05
N SER A 271 -0.92 1.08 3.47
CA SER A 271 -1.03 -0.32 3.06
C SER A 271 -2.38 -0.94 3.44
N MET A 272 -2.89 -0.60 4.64
CA MET A 272 -4.15 -1.12 5.15
C MET A 272 -5.37 -0.34 4.64
N ARG A 273 -5.20 0.95 4.30
CA ARG A 273 -6.23 1.77 3.63
C ARG A 273 -6.51 1.30 2.20
N LEU A 274 -5.47 0.90 1.46
CA LEU A 274 -5.56 0.48 0.05
C LEU A 274 -6.10 -0.95 -0.16
N TYR A 275 -6.78 -1.54 0.82
CA TYR A 275 -7.43 -2.84 0.62
C TYR A 275 -8.92 -2.65 0.30
N PRO A 276 -9.40 -3.03 -0.92
CA PRO A 276 -8.78 -3.90 -1.93
C PRO A 276 -7.81 -3.21 -2.95
N PRO A 277 -6.95 -3.98 -3.66
CA PRO A 277 -5.52 -3.70 -3.83
C PRO A 277 -5.11 -2.79 -5.00
N ILE A 278 -3.88 -2.31 -4.91
CA ILE A 278 -3.10 -1.66 -5.98
C ILE A 278 -3.24 -2.47 -7.28
N PRO A 279 -3.69 -1.86 -8.38
CA PRO A 279 -4.04 -2.57 -9.62
C PRO A 279 -2.83 -3.05 -10.42
N PHE A 280 -1.63 -2.60 -10.07
CA PHE A 280 -0.38 -3.02 -10.69
C PHE A 280 0.77 -3.06 -9.67
N GLU A 281 1.71 -3.96 -9.88
CA GLU A 281 2.96 -4.05 -9.13
C GLU A 281 4.14 -3.63 -10.00
N ARG A 282 5.06 -2.85 -9.44
CA ARG A 282 6.28 -2.42 -10.15
C ARG A 282 7.51 -3.15 -9.64
N LYS A 283 8.28 -3.70 -10.57
CA LYS A 283 9.57 -4.34 -10.32
C LYS A 283 10.63 -3.86 -11.30
N SER A 284 11.89 -3.95 -10.86
CA SER A 284 13.06 -3.54 -11.61
C SER A 284 14.16 -4.59 -11.41
N PRO A 285 14.72 -5.17 -12.48
CA PRO A 285 15.80 -6.13 -12.37
C PRO A 285 17.13 -5.45 -12.01
N ILE A 286 17.87 -6.00 -11.05
CA ILE A 286 19.21 -5.53 -10.67
C ILE A 286 20.20 -5.86 -11.78
N LYS A 287 20.13 -7.09 -12.32
CA LYS A 287 20.97 -7.58 -13.43
C LYS A 287 20.11 -7.91 -14.65
N PRO A 288 20.64 -7.76 -15.87
CA PRO A 288 19.95 -8.21 -17.08
C PRO A 288 19.53 -9.68 -16.98
N ASP A 289 18.37 -10.00 -17.55
CA ASP A 289 17.75 -11.32 -17.42
C ASP A 289 16.88 -11.66 -18.64
N VAL A 290 16.43 -12.91 -18.74
CA VAL A 290 15.48 -13.38 -19.76
C VAL A 290 14.29 -14.01 -19.07
N LEU A 291 13.11 -13.43 -19.27
CA LEU A 291 11.87 -13.94 -18.68
C LEU A 291 11.42 -15.24 -19.37
N PRO A 292 10.59 -16.07 -18.72
CA PRO A 292 10.02 -17.29 -19.31
C PRO A 292 9.37 -17.10 -20.68
N SER A 293 8.73 -15.95 -20.90
CA SER A 293 8.18 -15.54 -22.21
C SER A 293 9.22 -15.27 -23.31
N GLY A 294 10.52 -15.36 -23.01
CA GLY A 294 11.64 -15.07 -23.93
C GLY A 294 12.03 -13.59 -23.99
N HIS A 295 11.31 -12.70 -23.32
CA HIS A 295 11.60 -11.27 -23.29
C HIS A 295 12.90 -10.98 -22.53
N LYS A 296 13.81 -10.25 -23.17
CA LYS A 296 15.08 -9.81 -22.58
C LYS A 296 14.88 -8.51 -21.81
N VAL A 297 15.24 -8.51 -20.54
CA VAL A 297 15.16 -7.33 -19.68
C VAL A 297 16.56 -6.83 -19.34
N LYS A 298 16.79 -5.52 -19.49
CA LYS A 298 18.04 -4.88 -19.05
C LYS A 298 17.92 -4.52 -17.57
N SER A 299 19.04 -4.30 -16.89
CA SER A 299 19.01 -3.76 -15.53
C SER A 299 18.28 -2.42 -15.47
N ASN A 300 17.56 -2.19 -14.37
CA ASN A 300 16.82 -0.96 -14.05
C ASN A 300 15.69 -0.56 -15.01
N ILE A 301 15.21 -1.46 -15.88
CA ILE A 301 13.98 -1.19 -16.63
C ILE A 301 12.76 -1.34 -15.72
N ASN A 302 11.66 -0.68 -16.09
CA ASN A 302 10.40 -0.78 -15.36
C ASN A 302 9.58 -1.98 -15.84
N ILE A 303 9.38 -2.96 -14.98
CA ILE A 303 8.47 -4.08 -15.21
C ILE A 303 7.18 -3.81 -14.42
N MET A 304 6.05 -3.80 -15.11
CA MET A 304 4.72 -3.54 -14.56
C MET A 304 3.89 -4.82 -14.65
N ILE A 305 3.48 -5.35 -13.51
CA ILE A 305 2.61 -6.52 -13.40
C ILE A 305 1.18 -6.03 -13.18
N PHE A 306 0.30 -6.17 -14.16
CA PHE A 306 -1.06 -5.64 -14.07
C PHE A 306 -2.02 -6.65 -13.44
N LEU A 307 -2.11 -6.66 -12.11
CA LEU A 307 -2.96 -7.60 -11.36
C LEU A 307 -4.44 -7.45 -11.72
N TYR A 308 -4.93 -6.22 -11.91
CA TYR A 308 -6.32 -5.99 -12.33
C TYR A 308 -6.60 -6.65 -13.69
N ALA A 309 -5.68 -6.50 -14.64
CA ALA A 309 -5.81 -7.08 -15.97
C ALA A 309 -5.70 -8.59 -15.92
N MET A 310 -4.70 -9.12 -15.18
CA MET A 310 -4.53 -10.55 -14.96
C MET A 310 -5.83 -11.21 -14.45
N GLY A 311 -6.52 -10.56 -13.50
CA GLY A 311 -7.81 -11.01 -12.96
C GLY A 311 -8.98 -11.04 -13.95
N ARG A 312 -8.79 -10.51 -15.17
CA ARG A 312 -9.81 -10.40 -16.23
C ARG A 312 -9.36 -11.02 -17.56
N MET A 313 -8.17 -11.60 -17.62
CA MET A 313 -7.66 -12.22 -18.83
C MET A 313 -8.42 -13.50 -19.13
N LYS A 314 -9.01 -13.61 -20.32
CA LYS A 314 -9.64 -14.86 -20.77
C LYS A 314 -8.68 -16.04 -20.85
N ASP A 315 -7.44 -15.77 -21.26
CA ASP A 315 -6.40 -16.81 -21.31
C ASP A 315 -6.04 -17.38 -19.93
N VAL A 316 -6.36 -16.66 -18.85
CA VAL A 316 -6.10 -17.09 -17.46
C VAL A 316 -7.38 -17.59 -16.79
N TRP A 317 -8.49 -16.88 -16.99
CA TRP A 317 -9.77 -17.07 -16.30
C TRP A 317 -10.90 -17.58 -17.19
N GLY A 318 -10.66 -17.93 -18.44
CA GLY A 318 -11.70 -18.41 -19.36
C GLY A 318 -12.62 -17.30 -19.87
N GLU A 319 -13.59 -17.66 -20.71
CA GLU A 319 -14.49 -16.70 -21.38
C GLU A 319 -15.35 -15.87 -20.41
N ASP A 320 -15.60 -16.38 -19.22
CA ASP A 320 -16.42 -15.77 -18.17
C ASP A 320 -15.61 -14.94 -17.17
N ALA A 321 -14.36 -14.57 -17.50
CA ALA A 321 -13.46 -13.79 -16.64
C ALA A 321 -14.04 -12.45 -16.13
N ALA A 322 -15.07 -11.91 -16.79
CA ALA A 322 -15.73 -10.66 -16.41
C ALA A 322 -17.00 -10.86 -15.54
N GLU A 323 -17.47 -12.10 -15.36
CA GLU A 323 -18.70 -12.41 -14.65
C GLU A 323 -18.45 -12.57 -13.13
N PHE A 324 -19.37 -12.08 -12.31
CA PHE A 324 -19.31 -12.29 -10.86
C PHE A 324 -19.87 -13.68 -10.50
N LYS A 325 -18.98 -14.62 -10.20
CA LYS A 325 -19.29 -16.02 -9.85
C LYS A 325 -18.68 -16.42 -8.51
N PRO A 326 -19.34 -16.09 -7.38
CA PRO A 326 -18.81 -16.37 -6.05
C PRO A 326 -18.65 -17.87 -5.75
N GLU A 327 -19.34 -18.73 -6.47
CA GLU A 327 -19.29 -20.20 -6.37
C GLU A 327 -18.06 -20.84 -7.04
N MET A 328 -17.23 -20.06 -7.76
CA MET A 328 -16.09 -20.58 -8.51
C MET A 328 -14.92 -20.99 -7.58
N ASP A 329 -14.69 -22.30 -7.43
CA ASP A 329 -13.53 -22.84 -6.70
C ASP A 329 -12.28 -22.86 -7.60
N LEU A 330 -11.20 -22.21 -7.14
CA LEU A 330 -9.91 -22.17 -7.85
C LEU A 330 -9.29 -23.55 -8.06
N ARG A 331 -9.67 -24.55 -7.24
CA ARG A 331 -9.15 -25.93 -7.34
C ARG A 331 -9.71 -26.71 -8.51
N ASP A 332 -10.86 -26.31 -9.05
CA ASP A 332 -11.51 -27.01 -10.15
C ASP A 332 -10.93 -26.64 -11.53
N ARG A 333 -10.06 -25.62 -11.59
CA ARG A 333 -9.27 -25.29 -12.77
C ARG A 333 -7.96 -26.07 -12.79
N ARG A 334 -7.99 -27.32 -13.24
CA ARG A 334 -6.78 -27.95 -13.78
C ARG A 334 -6.48 -27.28 -15.11
N VAL A 335 -5.33 -26.61 -15.20
CA VAL A 335 -4.78 -26.19 -16.47
C VAL A 335 -4.46 -27.47 -17.23
N GLU A 336 -5.28 -27.81 -18.22
CA GLU A 336 -4.89 -28.75 -19.26
C GLU A 336 -3.79 -28.05 -20.08
N THR A 337 -2.53 -28.21 -19.66
CA THR A 337 -1.35 -27.86 -20.46
C THR A 337 -1.02 -28.96 -21.43
#